data_AF-A0A966WKH2-F1
#
_entry.id   AF-A0A966WKH2-F1
#
_cell.length_a   1.000
_cell.length_b   1.000
_cell.length_c   1.000
_cell.angle_alpha   90.00
_cell.angle_beta   90.00
_cell.angle_gamma   90.00
#
_symmetry.space_group_name_H-M   'P 1'
#
loop_
_entity.id
_entity.type
_entity.pdbx_description
1 polymer ?
#
loop_
_entity_poly.entity_id
_entity_poly.type
_entity_poly.pdbx_seq_one_letter_code
_entity_poly.pdbx_strand_id
1 'polypeptide(L)'
;LVHDDMPCFDDADLRRGQVTVHKQFGEPLALLTGDALIIMAYQTLAHSGRMHPMRTVQLLSVISDGVGAPDGIVAGQAWECESRVELSQYQRAKTGALFVAATCAGALAAGVDPAPWRKLGETLGEAYQVADDIRDVMMQADQLGKPAGQDAHHGRPSAAADLGLVGALDYFNALMQTAVDSVPACESRAAMRQLVLSESERLVPPDACALIARQTVKQPNRVSA
;
A
#
# COMPACT_ATOMS: atom_id res chain seq x y z
N LEU A 1 -3.76 -3.61 -9.76
CA LEU A 1 -4.12 -2.33 -10.41
C LEU A 1 -4.92 -2.55 -11.68
N VAL A 2 -4.34 -2.94 -12.82
CA VAL A 2 -5.14 -3.15 -14.06
C VAL A 2 -6.28 -4.14 -13.85
N HIS A 3 -6.01 -5.30 -13.25
CA HIS A 3 -7.06 -6.26 -12.91
C HIS A 3 -7.99 -5.75 -11.80
N ASP A 4 -7.44 -5.13 -10.77
CA ASP A 4 -8.16 -4.55 -9.63
C ASP A 4 -9.21 -3.50 -10.07
N ASP A 5 -8.93 -2.76 -11.14
CA ASP A 5 -9.85 -1.78 -11.74
C ASP A 5 -11.02 -2.40 -12.50
N MET A 6 -11.04 -3.72 -12.77
CA MET A 6 -12.08 -4.34 -13.60
C MET A 6 -13.46 -4.35 -12.92
N PRO A 7 -14.57 -4.46 -13.69
CA PRO A 7 -15.93 -4.46 -13.14
C PRO A 7 -16.22 -5.57 -12.11
N CYS A 8 -15.48 -6.68 -12.15
CA CYS A 8 -15.61 -7.75 -11.16
C CYS A 8 -14.90 -7.49 -9.83
N PHE A 9 -14.19 -6.36 -9.72
CA PHE A 9 -13.48 -5.91 -8.51
C PHE A 9 -13.93 -4.47 -8.18
N ASP A 10 -13.10 -3.44 -8.38
CA ASP A 10 -13.42 -2.07 -7.98
C ASP A 10 -14.32 -1.30 -8.98
N ASP A 11 -14.48 -1.81 -10.22
CA ASP A 11 -15.17 -1.12 -11.33
C ASP A 11 -14.76 0.36 -11.48
N ALA A 12 -13.44 0.62 -11.39
CA ALA A 12 -12.93 1.98 -11.31
C ALA A 12 -12.88 2.66 -12.68
N ASP A 13 -13.47 3.86 -12.80
CA ASP A 13 -13.42 4.66 -14.03
C ASP A 13 -12.04 5.29 -14.27
N LEU A 14 -11.37 5.70 -13.19
CA LEU A 14 -10.10 6.44 -13.22
C LEU A 14 -9.05 5.79 -12.30
N ARG A 15 -7.80 5.76 -12.76
CA ARG A 15 -6.63 5.40 -11.97
C ARG A 15 -5.50 6.40 -12.23
N ARG A 16 -4.94 6.99 -11.17
CA ARG A 16 -3.87 8.02 -11.25
C ARG A 16 -4.25 9.20 -12.16
N GLY A 17 -5.51 9.63 -12.11
CA GLY A 17 -6.03 10.74 -12.92
C GLY A 17 -6.19 10.43 -14.41
N GLN A 18 -6.08 9.18 -14.82
CA GLN A 18 -6.25 8.71 -16.20
C GLN A 18 -7.38 7.68 -16.28
N VAL A 19 -8.00 7.55 -17.44
CA VAL A 19 -9.03 6.54 -17.70
C VAL A 19 -8.42 5.14 -17.52
N THR A 20 -9.13 4.25 -16.84
CA THR A 20 -8.65 2.87 -16.62
C THR A 20 -8.63 2.07 -17.92
N VAL A 21 -7.79 1.03 -17.96
CA VAL A 21 -7.55 0.23 -19.17
C VAL A 21 -8.85 -0.39 -19.70
N HIS A 22 -9.72 -0.89 -18.80
CA HIS A 22 -10.97 -1.53 -19.20
C HIS A 22 -11.97 -0.51 -19.77
N LYS A 23 -12.01 0.73 -19.26
CA LYS A 23 -12.85 1.80 -19.81
C LYS A 23 -12.34 2.29 -21.16
N GLN A 24 -11.02 2.39 -21.33
CA GLN A 24 -10.44 2.92 -22.55
C GLN A 24 -10.39 1.88 -23.69
N PHE A 25 -10.10 0.62 -23.37
CA PHE A 25 -9.79 -0.43 -24.37
C PHE A 25 -10.67 -1.68 -24.25
N GLY A 26 -11.60 -1.73 -23.29
CA GLY A 26 -12.47 -2.88 -23.05
C GLY A 26 -11.87 -3.92 -22.11
N GLU A 27 -12.74 -4.70 -21.47
CA GLU A 27 -12.37 -5.73 -20.49
C GLU A 27 -11.41 -6.80 -21.03
N PRO A 28 -11.57 -7.35 -22.26
CA PRO A 28 -10.66 -8.39 -22.75
C PRO A 28 -9.21 -7.93 -22.84
N LEU A 29 -8.98 -6.67 -23.26
CA LEU A 29 -7.63 -6.11 -23.34
C LEU A 29 -7.08 -5.75 -21.96
N ALA A 30 -7.92 -5.30 -21.03
CA ALA A 30 -7.50 -5.07 -19.64
C ALA A 30 -7.03 -6.37 -18.96
N LEU A 31 -7.80 -7.45 -19.12
CA LEU A 31 -7.45 -8.77 -18.59
C LEU A 31 -6.09 -9.23 -19.12
N LEU A 32 -5.91 -9.26 -20.45
CA LEU A 32 -4.67 -9.70 -21.08
C LEU A 32 -3.48 -8.77 -20.76
N THR A 33 -3.74 -7.48 -20.56
CA THR A 33 -2.69 -6.52 -20.14
C THR A 33 -2.19 -6.84 -18.74
N GLY A 34 -3.08 -7.12 -17.79
CA GLY A 34 -2.67 -7.51 -16.45
C GLY A 34 -1.87 -8.82 -16.44
N ASP A 35 -2.31 -9.82 -17.21
CA ASP A 35 -1.58 -11.10 -17.35
C ASP A 35 -0.18 -10.88 -17.95
N ALA A 36 -0.10 -10.09 -19.03
CA ALA A 36 1.17 -9.78 -19.68
C ALA A 36 2.12 -9.04 -18.73
N LEU A 37 1.64 -8.06 -17.95
CA LEU A 37 2.47 -7.31 -17.00
C LEU A 37 3.05 -8.20 -15.90
N ILE A 38 2.27 -9.17 -15.39
CA ILE A 38 2.76 -10.15 -14.40
C ILE A 38 3.89 -10.97 -15.03
N ILE A 39 3.69 -11.53 -16.23
CA ILE A 39 4.72 -12.32 -16.92
C ILE A 39 5.96 -11.47 -17.25
N MET A 40 5.77 -10.21 -17.66
CA MET A 40 6.87 -9.29 -17.94
C MET A 40 7.75 -9.03 -16.72
N ALA A 41 7.20 -9.02 -15.50
CA ALA A 41 7.99 -8.90 -14.28
C ALA A 41 8.96 -10.09 -14.13
N TYR A 42 8.49 -11.31 -14.35
CA TYR A 42 9.33 -12.52 -14.30
C TYR A 42 10.34 -12.58 -15.46
N GLN A 43 9.96 -12.14 -16.66
CA GLN A 43 10.88 -12.01 -17.79
C GLN A 43 12.01 -11.03 -17.47
N THR A 44 11.70 -9.92 -16.80
CA THR A 44 12.68 -8.91 -16.36
C THR A 44 13.67 -9.51 -15.36
N LEU A 45 13.20 -10.28 -14.38
CA LEU A 45 14.07 -10.97 -13.42
C LEU A 45 14.98 -11.99 -14.11
N ALA A 46 14.42 -12.81 -15.01
CA ALA A 46 15.17 -13.82 -15.75
C ALA A 46 16.23 -13.20 -16.68
N HIS A 47 15.93 -12.06 -17.31
CA HIS A 47 16.86 -11.36 -18.18
C HIS A 47 18.00 -10.69 -17.40
N SER A 48 17.65 -9.91 -16.38
CA SER A 48 18.63 -9.18 -15.55
C SER A 48 19.48 -10.11 -14.68
N GLY A 49 18.93 -11.28 -14.34
CA GLY A 49 19.53 -12.26 -13.45
C GLY A 49 20.56 -13.21 -14.07
N ARG A 50 20.77 -13.17 -15.40
CA ARG A 50 21.57 -14.18 -16.12
C ARG A 50 22.97 -14.43 -15.55
N MET A 51 23.63 -13.37 -15.07
CA MET A 51 24.99 -13.47 -14.51
C MET A 51 25.02 -13.99 -13.07
N HIS A 52 23.85 -14.12 -12.42
CA HIS A 52 23.73 -14.47 -11.01
C HIS A 52 22.57 -15.44 -10.75
N PRO A 53 22.60 -16.65 -11.33
CA PRO A 53 21.46 -17.56 -11.34
C PRO A 53 20.94 -17.92 -9.95
N MET A 54 21.82 -18.09 -8.95
CA MET A 54 21.39 -18.38 -7.58
C MET A 54 20.64 -17.21 -6.94
N ARG A 55 21.09 -15.97 -7.16
CA ARG A 55 20.36 -14.77 -6.71
C ARG A 55 19.02 -14.65 -7.42
N THR A 56 18.97 -14.98 -8.72
CA THR A 56 17.73 -14.97 -9.50
C THR A 56 16.72 -15.97 -8.98
N VAL A 57 17.13 -17.20 -8.64
CA VAL A 57 16.24 -18.20 -8.04
C VAL A 57 15.65 -17.69 -6.72
N GLN A 58 16.47 -17.08 -5.87
CA GLN A 58 15.99 -16.50 -4.61
C GLN A 58 15.03 -15.32 -4.84
N LEU A 59 15.33 -14.43 -5.80
CA LEU A 59 14.45 -13.33 -6.19
C LEU A 59 13.12 -13.84 -6.73
N LEU A 60 13.13 -14.87 -7.58
CA LEU A 60 11.93 -15.51 -8.10
C LEU A 60 11.08 -16.07 -6.97
N SER A 61 11.69 -16.70 -5.95
CA SER A 61 10.97 -17.20 -4.78
C SER A 61 10.30 -16.06 -4.03
N VAL A 62 11.06 -15.03 -3.62
CA VAL A 62 10.53 -13.91 -2.83
C VAL A 62 9.43 -13.14 -3.55
N ILE A 63 9.59 -12.89 -4.85
CA ILE A 63 8.55 -12.22 -5.65
C ILE A 63 7.33 -13.13 -5.81
N SER A 64 7.52 -14.43 -6.05
CA SER A 64 6.40 -15.38 -6.15
C SER A 64 5.63 -15.52 -4.85
N ASP A 65 6.31 -15.55 -3.71
CA ASP A 65 5.67 -15.60 -2.39
C ASP A 65 4.87 -14.31 -2.12
N GLY A 66 5.40 -13.14 -2.53
CA GLY A 66 4.70 -11.87 -2.39
C GLY A 66 3.51 -11.69 -3.34
N VAL A 67 3.46 -12.43 -4.46
CA VAL A 67 2.40 -12.33 -5.46
C VAL A 67 1.33 -13.42 -5.29
N GLY A 68 1.76 -14.67 -5.09
CA GLY A 68 0.92 -15.87 -5.15
C GLY A 68 0.25 -16.25 -3.83
N ALA A 69 -0.28 -17.47 -3.77
CA ALA A 69 -0.88 -18.05 -2.56
C ALA A 69 0.19 -18.68 -1.65
N PRO A 70 -0.04 -18.78 -0.32
CA PRO A 70 -1.27 -18.41 0.39
C PRO A 70 -1.33 -16.96 0.89
N ASP A 71 -0.21 -16.24 0.93
CA ASP A 71 -0.10 -14.97 1.67
C ASP A 71 0.26 -13.76 0.79
N GLY A 72 0.33 -13.91 -0.53
CA GLY A 72 0.64 -12.84 -1.47
C GLY A 72 -0.57 -12.03 -1.91
N ILE A 73 -0.33 -11.02 -2.76
CA ILE A 73 -1.37 -10.06 -3.18
C ILE A 73 -2.58 -10.72 -3.84
N VAL A 74 -2.41 -11.82 -4.58
CA VAL A 74 -3.53 -12.55 -5.20
C VAL A 74 -4.41 -13.21 -4.14
N ALA A 75 -3.83 -13.75 -3.07
CA ALA A 75 -4.59 -14.31 -1.96
C ALA A 75 -5.31 -13.21 -1.17
N GLY A 76 -4.64 -12.07 -0.94
CA GLY A 76 -5.25 -10.88 -0.36
C GLY A 76 -6.47 -10.39 -1.17
N GLN A 77 -6.37 -10.39 -2.50
CA GLN A 77 -7.49 -10.07 -3.39
C GLN A 77 -8.63 -11.08 -3.28
N ALA A 78 -8.31 -12.38 -3.20
CA ALA A 78 -9.32 -13.43 -3.09
C ALA A 78 -10.14 -13.31 -1.80
N TRP A 79 -9.54 -12.86 -0.70
CA TRP A 79 -10.27 -12.63 0.54
C TRP A 79 -11.33 -11.55 0.44
N GLU A 80 -11.24 -10.59 -0.49
CA GLU A 80 -12.32 -9.61 -0.69
C GLU A 80 -13.63 -10.27 -1.16
N CYS A 81 -13.57 -11.49 -1.70
CA CYS A 81 -14.73 -12.29 -2.09
C CYS A 81 -15.32 -13.12 -0.93
N GLU A 82 -14.65 -13.18 0.22
CA GLU A 82 -15.07 -13.98 1.37
C GLU A 82 -16.01 -13.21 2.31
N SER A 83 -16.96 -13.92 2.92
CA SER A 83 -17.94 -13.32 3.83
C SER A 83 -17.35 -12.91 5.19
N ARG A 84 -16.19 -13.46 5.56
CA ARG A 84 -15.48 -13.17 6.80
C ARG A 84 -13.99 -13.15 6.53
N VAL A 85 -13.36 -12.04 6.86
CA VAL A 85 -11.93 -11.81 6.64
C VAL A 85 -11.31 -11.36 7.96
N GLU A 86 -10.22 -12.00 8.34
CA GLU A 86 -9.39 -11.49 9.43
C GLU A 86 -8.57 -10.32 8.88
N LEU A 87 -8.84 -9.11 9.38
CA LEU A 87 -8.32 -7.88 8.81
C LEU A 87 -6.81 -7.86 8.74
N SER A 88 -6.11 -8.30 9.80
CA SER A 88 -4.65 -8.23 9.85
C SER A 88 -4.00 -9.14 8.81
N GLN A 89 -4.54 -10.33 8.59
CA GLN A 89 -4.16 -11.22 7.50
C GLN A 89 -4.38 -10.53 6.16
N TYR A 90 -5.59 -10.02 5.91
CA TYR A 90 -5.91 -9.35 4.64
C TYR A 90 -5.00 -8.19 4.31
N GLN A 91 -4.79 -7.31 5.27
CA GLN A 91 -3.89 -6.17 5.15
C GLN A 91 -2.45 -6.59 4.83
N ARG A 92 -1.97 -7.66 5.47
CA ARG A 92 -0.64 -8.23 5.19
C ARG A 92 -0.55 -8.80 3.78
N ALA A 93 -1.57 -9.51 3.29
CA ALA A 93 -1.52 -10.12 1.97
C ALA A 93 -1.77 -9.11 0.84
N LYS A 94 -2.84 -8.31 0.92
CA LYS A 94 -3.29 -7.38 -0.14
C LYS A 94 -2.28 -6.25 -0.37
N THR A 95 -1.68 -5.73 0.70
CA THR A 95 -0.81 -4.56 0.60
C THR A 95 0.60 -4.85 1.09
N GLY A 96 0.75 -5.49 2.25
CA GLY A 96 2.07 -5.72 2.86
C GLY A 96 3.00 -6.63 2.07
N ALA A 97 2.47 -7.67 1.41
CA ALA A 97 3.26 -8.73 0.79
C ALA A 97 4.23 -8.20 -0.27
N LEU A 98 3.78 -7.26 -1.11
CA LEU A 98 4.65 -6.66 -2.13
C LEU A 98 5.69 -5.70 -1.56
N PHE A 99 5.41 -5.00 -0.45
CA PHE A 99 6.43 -4.19 0.23
C PHE A 99 7.53 -5.07 0.83
N VAL A 100 7.15 -6.16 1.50
CA VAL A 100 8.10 -7.16 2.01
C VAL A 100 8.91 -7.78 0.87
N ALA A 101 8.25 -8.16 -0.22
CA ALA A 101 8.93 -8.72 -1.38
C ALA A 101 9.92 -7.72 -1.99
N ALA A 102 9.54 -6.44 -2.12
CA ALA A 102 10.41 -5.41 -2.68
C ALA A 102 11.66 -5.14 -1.82
N THR A 103 11.52 -5.01 -0.49
CA THR A 103 12.67 -4.76 0.39
C THR A 103 13.60 -5.96 0.46
N CYS A 104 13.05 -7.17 0.56
CA CYS A 104 13.83 -8.41 0.53
C CYS A 104 14.51 -8.64 -0.84
N ALA A 105 13.81 -8.31 -1.94
CA ALA A 105 14.37 -8.44 -3.28
C ALA A 105 15.55 -7.49 -3.50
N GLY A 106 15.50 -6.26 -2.98
CA GLY A 106 16.64 -5.33 -3.04
C GLY A 106 17.90 -5.92 -2.39
N ALA A 107 17.75 -6.53 -1.21
CA ALA A 107 18.84 -7.21 -0.50
C ALA A 107 19.39 -8.41 -1.28
N LEU A 108 18.51 -9.27 -1.80
CA LEU A 108 18.91 -10.43 -2.62
C LEU A 108 19.61 -10.01 -3.91
N ALA A 109 19.14 -8.96 -4.57
CA ALA A 109 19.77 -8.41 -5.77
C ALA A 109 21.19 -7.90 -5.46
N ALA A 110 21.42 -7.32 -4.28
CA ALA A 110 22.75 -6.93 -3.80
C ALA A 110 23.61 -8.12 -3.33
N GLY A 111 23.03 -9.32 -3.19
CA GLY A 111 23.73 -10.53 -2.73
C GLY A 111 23.93 -10.58 -1.21
N VAL A 112 23.05 -9.93 -0.45
CA VAL A 112 23.07 -9.94 1.03
C VAL A 112 21.82 -10.61 1.60
N ASP A 113 21.87 -10.96 2.88
CA ASP A 113 20.75 -11.58 3.59
C ASP A 113 19.51 -10.66 3.58
N PRO A 114 18.34 -11.14 3.10
CA PRO A 114 17.10 -10.36 3.11
C PRO A 114 16.43 -10.26 4.48
N ALA A 115 16.74 -11.14 5.45
CA ALA A 115 16.00 -11.20 6.70
C ALA A 115 15.95 -9.86 7.47
N PRO A 116 17.04 -9.06 7.56
CA PRO A 116 17.01 -7.74 8.19
C PRO A 116 16.09 -6.72 7.50
N TRP A 117 15.80 -6.92 6.20
CA TRP A 117 15.00 -5.99 5.39
C TRP A 117 13.49 -6.27 5.44
N ARG A 118 13.08 -7.42 5.99
CA ARG A 118 11.66 -7.78 6.11
C ARG A 118 10.88 -6.77 6.95
N LYS A 119 11.42 -6.35 8.09
CA LYS A 119 10.72 -5.43 9.01
C LYS A 119 10.40 -4.08 8.35
N LEU A 120 11.32 -3.59 7.52
CA LEU A 120 11.09 -2.37 6.72
C LEU A 120 9.89 -2.55 5.80
N GLY A 121 9.80 -3.67 5.08
CA GLY A 121 8.69 -3.94 4.17
C GLY A 121 7.35 -4.10 4.90
N GLU A 122 7.34 -4.80 6.02
CA GLU A 122 6.13 -4.96 6.86
C GLU A 122 5.61 -3.60 7.34
N THR A 123 6.49 -2.77 7.90
CA THR A 123 6.10 -1.47 8.42
C THR A 123 5.71 -0.48 7.33
N LEU A 124 6.38 -0.49 6.18
CA LEU A 124 5.98 0.32 5.02
C LEU A 124 4.60 -0.10 4.49
N GLY A 125 4.34 -1.40 4.41
CA GLY A 125 3.05 -1.91 3.95
C GLY A 125 1.90 -1.54 4.87
N GLU A 126 2.13 -1.54 6.18
CA GLU A 126 1.16 -1.06 7.17
C GLU A 126 0.96 0.45 7.10
N ALA A 127 2.05 1.22 7.05
CA ALA A 127 1.99 2.68 6.92
C ALA A 127 1.24 3.12 5.65
N TYR A 128 1.42 2.41 4.54
CA TYR A 128 0.74 2.69 3.29
C TYR A 128 -0.79 2.56 3.42
N GLN A 129 -1.27 1.57 4.17
CA GLN A 129 -2.69 1.36 4.38
C GLN A 129 -3.30 2.46 5.25
N VAL A 130 -2.60 2.82 6.34
CA VAL A 130 -3.01 3.97 7.18
C VAL A 130 -3.04 5.26 6.35
N ALA A 131 -2.09 5.43 5.43
CA ALA A 131 -2.07 6.59 4.52
C ALA A 131 -3.20 6.58 3.48
N ASP A 132 -3.60 5.41 2.96
CA ASP A 132 -4.80 5.28 2.10
C ASP A 132 -6.05 5.67 2.91
N ASP A 133 -6.24 5.11 4.11
CA ASP A 133 -7.38 5.42 5.00
C ASP A 133 -7.47 6.93 5.32
N ILE A 134 -6.33 7.55 5.65
CA ILE A 134 -6.26 9.01 5.90
C ILE A 134 -6.69 9.78 4.66
N ARG A 135 -6.17 9.43 3.47
CA ARG A 135 -6.48 10.15 2.22
C ARG A 135 -7.94 10.02 1.84
N ASP A 136 -8.55 8.86 2.06
CA ASP A 136 -9.97 8.64 1.79
C ASP A 136 -10.85 9.55 2.66
N VAL A 137 -10.55 9.65 3.96
CA VAL A 137 -11.25 10.57 4.87
C VAL A 137 -11.04 12.04 4.46
N MET A 138 -9.83 12.40 4.04
CA MET A 138 -9.51 13.76 3.59
C MET A 138 -10.26 14.15 2.31
N MET A 139 -10.33 13.24 1.33
CA MET A 139 -11.05 13.49 0.08
C MET A 139 -12.56 13.62 0.30
N GLN A 140 -13.14 12.81 1.20
CA GLN A 140 -14.54 12.96 1.60
C GLN A 140 -14.81 14.34 2.21
N ALA A 141 -13.91 14.83 3.08
CA ALA A 141 -14.06 16.14 3.70
C ALA A 141 -14.02 17.31 2.69
N ASP A 142 -13.16 17.22 1.67
CA ASP A 142 -13.06 18.23 0.60
C ASP A 142 -14.30 18.22 -0.32
N GLN A 143 -14.83 17.04 -0.65
CA GLN A 143 -16.02 16.89 -1.48
C GLN A 143 -17.31 17.33 -0.76
N LEU A 144 -17.41 17.17 0.57
CA LEU A 144 -18.62 17.46 1.34
C LEU A 144 -18.75 18.92 1.82
N GLY A 145 -17.67 19.72 1.83
CA GLY A 145 -17.70 21.13 2.26
C GLY A 145 -18.20 21.38 3.70
N LYS A 146 -18.40 20.32 4.49
CA LYS A 146 -18.84 20.26 5.90
C LYS A 146 -18.24 18.99 6.54
N PRO A 147 -18.13 18.90 7.88
CA PRO A 147 -17.35 17.85 8.54
C PRO A 147 -17.80 16.47 8.09
N ALA A 148 -16.86 15.67 7.60
CA ALA A 148 -17.07 14.29 7.19
C ALA A 148 -17.67 13.51 8.35
N GLY A 149 -18.94 13.13 8.18
CA GLY A 149 -19.74 12.44 9.19
C GLY A 149 -20.93 11.77 8.55
N GLN A 150 -20.75 11.23 7.34
CA GLN A 150 -21.68 10.35 6.63
C GLN A 150 -21.03 9.96 5.31
N ASP A 151 -20.34 8.83 5.30
CA ASP A 151 -20.63 7.71 4.40
C ASP A 151 -19.55 6.65 4.56
N ALA A 152 -19.87 5.66 5.39
CA ALA A 152 -19.14 4.42 5.53
C ALA A 152 -19.34 3.57 4.26
N HIS A 153 -18.76 4.00 3.15
CA HIS A 153 -18.76 3.18 1.95
C HIS A 153 -17.74 2.05 2.13
N HIS A 154 -18.30 0.83 2.24
CA HIS A 154 -17.67 -0.51 2.24
C HIS A 154 -17.58 -1.28 3.57
N GLY A 155 -17.92 -0.70 4.73
CA GLY A 155 -17.91 -1.46 6.00
C GLY A 155 -16.55 -2.11 6.32
N ARG A 156 -15.48 -1.64 5.68
CA ARG A 156 -14.10 -2.08 5.90
C ARG A 156 -13.58 -1.39 7.17
N PRO A 157 -12.98 -2.11 8.12
CA PRO A 157 -12.32 -1.48 9.26
C PRO A 157 -11.15 -0.62 8.75
N SER A 158 -11.04 0.61 9.24
CA SER A 158 -9.98 1.55 8.85
C SER A 158 -9.37 2.18 10.11
N ALA A 159 -8.07 2.47 10.07
CA ALA A 159 -7.38 3.12 11.17
C ALA A 159 -8.00 4.49 11.49
N ALA A 160 -8.49 5.19 10.46
CA ALA A 160 -9.18 6.46 10.63
C ALA A 160 -10.57 6.32 11.28
N ALA A 161 -11.30 5.23 11.04
CA ALA A 161 -12.57 4.95 11.72
C ALA A 161 -12.36 4.59 13.20
N ASP A 162 -11.30 3.84 13.52
CA ASP A 162 -11.03 3.36 14.88
C ASP A 162 -10.34 4.41 15.77
N LEU A 163 -9.37 5.15 15.22
CA LEU A 163 -8.52 6.09 15.98
C LEU A 163 -8.93 7.56 15.79
N GLY A 164 -9.81 7.85 14.82
CA GLY A 164 -10.03 9.19 14.31
C GLY A 164 -8.82 9.72 13.52
N LEU A 165 -9.00 10.83 12.79
CA LEU A 165 -7.96 11.35 11.89
C LEU A 165 -6.66 11.74 12.61
N VAL A 166 -6.76 12.38 13.79
CA VAL A 166 -5.56 12.77 14.56
C VAL A 166 -4.81 11.52 15.05
N GLY A 167 -5.53 10.53 15.59
CA GLY A 167 -4.92 9.27 16.02
C GLY A 167 -4.31 8.47 14.86
N ALA A 168 -4.96 8.45 13.69
CA ALA A 168 -4.42 7.83 12.49
C ALA A 168 -3.14 8.52 12.00
N LEU A 169 -3.06 9.86 12.07
CA LEU A 169 -1.85 10.62 11.75
C LEU A 169 -0.70 10.32 12.72
N ASP A 170 -0.97 10.30 14.02
CA ASP A 170 0.03 9.94 15.03
C ASP A 170 0.52 8.50 14.84
N TYR A 171 -0.40 7.58 14.52
CA TYR A 171 -0.07 6.19 14.22
C TYR A 171 0.79 6.06 12.96
N PHE A 172 0.42 6.75 11.88
CA PHE A 172 1.21 6.82 10.65
C PHE A 172 2.62 7.33 10.93
N ASN A 173 2.76 8.44 11.68
CA ASN A 173 4.07 8.99 12.02
C ASN A 173 4.93 8.01 12.85
N ALA A 174 4.31 7.27 13.78
CA ALA A 174 5.01 6.24 14.55
C ALA A 174 5.48 5.07 13.67
N LEU A 175 4.66 4.64 12.71
CA LEU A 175 5.04 3.64 11.71
C LEU A 175 6.19 4.14 10.84
N MET A 176 6.16 5.40 10.40
CA MET A 176 7.24 5.98 9.59
C MET A 176 8.57 6.03 10.37
N GLN A 177 8.54 6.41 11.64
CA GLN A 177 9.73 6.37 12.49
C GLN A 177 10.26 4.92 12.63
N THR A 178 9.36 3.96 12.83
CA THR A 178 9.70 2.53 12.90
C THR A 178 10.32 2.03 11.59
N ALA A 179 9.79 2.44 10.44
CA ALA A 179 10.33 2.09 9.12
C ALA A 179 11.76 2.64 8.96
N VAL A 180 11.96 3.92 9.26
CA VAL A 180 13.26 4.58 9.20
C VAL A 180 14.31 3.90 10.10
N ASP A 181 13.92 3.49 11.31
CA ASP A 181 14.82 2.82 12.25
C ASP A 181 15.10 1.36 11.87
N SER A 182 14.15 0.71 11.18
CA SER A 182 14.29 -0.66 10.70
C SER A 182 15.24 -0.80 9.50
N VAL A 183 15.64 0.31 8.83
CA VAL A 183 16.59 0.26 7.73
C VAL A 183 17.92 -0.33 8.23
N PRO A 184 18.37 -1.48 7.69
CA PRO A 184 19.59 -2.15 8.15
C PRO A 184 20.85 -1.32 7.94
N ALA A 185 21.93 -1.70 8.62
CA ALA A 185 23.25 -1.12 8.38
C ALA A 185 23.75 -1.47 6.97
N CYS A 186 23.94 -0.46 6.13
CA CYS A 186 24.53 -0.57 4.80
C CYS A 186 25.14 0.79 4.38
N GLU A 187 25.94 0.79 3.32
CA GLU A 187 26.57 2.01 2.79
C GLU A 187 25.53 3.08 2.44
N SER A 188 24.42 2.69 1.81
CA SER A 188 23.35 3.61 1.40
C SER A 188 22.27 3.83 2.46
N ARG A 189 22.53 3.52 3.74
CA ARG A 189 21.51 3.60 4.81
C ARG A 189 20.91 4.99 4.94
N ALA A 190 21.74 6.03 4.91
CA ALA A 190 21.28 7.41 5.02
C ALA A 190 20.35 7.79 3.85
N ALA A 191 20.72 7.43 2.62
CA ALA A 191 19.92 7.67 1.43
C ALA A 191 18.59 6.92 1.48
N MET A 192 18.59 5.66 1.93
CA MET A 192 17.36 4.88 2.09
C MET A 192 16.43 5.49 3.16
N ARG A 193 16.96 5.94 4.30
CA ARG A 193 16.16 6.64 5.34
C ARG A 193 15.54 7.92 4.77
N GLN A 194 16.30 8.69 4.00
CA GLN A 194 15.79 9.91 3.37
C GLN A 194 14.71 9.62 2.33
N LEU A 195 14.87 8.56 1.53
CA LEU A 195 13.83 8.13 0.58
C LEU A 195 12.52 7.79 1.30
N VAL A 196 12.59 7.00 2.38
CA VAL A 196 11.43 6.64 3.20
C VAL A 196 10.72 7.88 3.75
N LEU A 197 11.47 8.87 4.25
CA LEU A 197 10.90 10.13 4.72
C LEU A 197 10.24 10.93 3.58
N SER A 198 10.91 11.06 2.43
CA SER A 198 10.36 11.80 1.28
C SER A 198 9.07 11.18 0.73
N GLU A 199 8.99 9.84 0.69
CA GLU A 199 7.77 9.15 0.26
C GLU A 199 6.65 9.32 1.29
N SER A 200 6.97 9.43 2.59
CA SER A 200 5.95 9.69 3.61
C SER A 200 5.30 11.06 3.46
N GLU A 201 6.09 12.10 3.19
CA GLU A 201 5.58 13.46 2.93
C GLU A 201 4.73 13.51 1.66
N ARG A 202 5.08 12.70 0.66
CA ARG A 202 4.30 12.56 -0.58
C ARG A 202 2.96 11.87 -0.33
N LEU A 203 2.93 10.83 0.50
CA LEU A 203 1.72 10.05 0.80
C LEU A 203 0.76 10.81 1.72
N VAL A 204 1.30 11.49 2.74
CA VAL A 204 0.53 12.24 3.74
C VAL A 204 1.18 13.63 3.92
N PRO A 205 0.79 14.62 3.08
CA PRO A 205 1.41 15.94 3.12
C PRO A 205 1.15 16.67 4.45
N PRO A 206 2.21 17.16 5.15
CA PRO A 206 2.07 17.81 6.46
C PRO A 206 1.10 19.00 6.46
N ASP A 207 1.09 19.78 5.38
CA ASP A 207 0.23 20.96 5.25
C ASP A 207 -1.26 20.60 5.21
N ALA A 208 -1.58 19.48 4.55
CA ALA A 208 -2.95 18.99 4.45
C ALA A 208 -3.45 18.46 5.80
N CYS A 209 -2.56 17.84 6.58
CA CYS A 209 -2.83 17.42 7.96
C CYS A 209 -3.03 18.61 8.92
N ALA A 210 -2.18 19.63 8.82
CA ALA A 210 -2.26 20.82 9.66
C ALA A 210 -3.54 21.63 9.42
N LEU A 211 -4.03 21.67 8.18
CA LEU A 211 -5.26 22.36 7.84
C LEU A 211 -6.48 21.70 8.48
N ILE A 212 -6.52 20.36 8.50
CA ILE A 212 -7.66 19.60 9.01
C ILE A 212 -7.64 19.49 10.54
N ALA A 213 -6.46 19.35 11.16
CA ALA A 213 -6.31 19.41 12.62
C ALA A 213 -6.83 20.75 13.19
N ARG A 214 -6.61 21.86 12.48
CA ARG A 214 -7.16 23.18 12.85
C ARG A 214 -8.68 23.28 12.71
N GLN A 215 -9.28 22.50 11.80
CA GLN A 215 -10.73 22.48 11.61
C GLN A 215 -11.44 21.60 12.64
N THR A 216 -10.86 20.46 13.03
CA THR A 216 -11.40 19.57 14.07
C THR A 216 -11.32 20.19 15.47
N VAL A 217 -10.25 20.93 15.79
CA VAL A 217 -10.11 21.63 17.08
C VAL A 217 -11.12 22.78 17.24
N LYS A 218 -11.68 23.32 16.14
CA LYS A 218 -12.66 24.43 16.18
C LYS A 218 -14.11 24.00 16.43
N GLN A 219 -14.42 22.71 16.50
CA GLN A 219 -15.74 22.22 16.91
C GLN A 219 -15.66 21.47 18.26
N PRO A 220 -15.67 22.18 19.40
CA PRO A 220 -15.94 21.52 20.67
C PRO A 220 -17.41 21.07 20.68
N ASN A 221 -17.61 19.76 20.83
CA ASN A 221 -18.82 19.08 21.30
C ASN A 221 -20.03 19.99 21.55
N ARG A 222 -20.92 20.13 20.56
CA ARG A 222 -22.34 20.41 20.85
C ARG A 222 -22.99 19.09 21.26
N VAL A 223 -22.80 18.70 22.52
CA VAL A 223 -23.69 17.73 23.16
C VAL A 223 -25.04 18.43 23.30
N SER A 224 -25.99 18.07 22.44
CA SER A 224 -27.40 18.42 22.61
C SER A 224 -27.98 17.56 23.74
N ALA A 225 -28.41 18.23 24.81
CA ALA A 225 -29.27 17.69 25.85
C ALA A 225 -30.69 17.37 25.34
#